data_AF-A0A969H4Z4-F1
#
_entry.id   AF-A0A969H4Z4-F1
#
_cell.length_a   1.000
_cell.length_b   1.000
_cell.length_c   1.000
_cell.angle_alpha   90.00
_cell.angle_beta   90.00
_cell.angle_gamma   90.00
#
_symmetry.space_group_name_H-M   'P 1'
#
loop_
_entity.id
_entity.type
_entity.pdbx_description
1 polymer ?
#
loop_
_entity_poly.entity_id
_entity_poly.type
_entity_poly.pdbx_seq_one_letter_code
_entity_poly.pdbx_strand_id
1 'polypeptide(L)'
;MLTALCETLRVRHGFIYNLTARQGPRLETRVGSSEVVEKALAEINVADLIEHKNGSSGYHFIIQNDFWFVILQNKTRDRHLGLLGLEARSPSYDLTPAEENNVTFLIQQAELALEDRRLQQEVFLALKNIIPEIERVQRLRSAVRYTGSPSLGSLTESPILETEYLQMVRDALSHYWGGPKLTGSPLLGLRVVQEALTENDGNAVRALRSVLSQAIEMQRPDGERRMTATEWLIYNILDLKFVQGLRVRDIAQRMSMSEADLYRKQKLAIEEVARTLSEMEAKGPPRLITSAHSEEK
;
A
#
# COMPACT_ATOMS: atom_id res chain seq x y z
N MET A 1 -9.36 26.58 10.76
CA MET A 1 -8.57 27.69 10.22
C MET A 1 -9.39 28.60 9.32
N LEU A 2 -9.93 28.10 8.20
CA LEU A 2 -10.85 28.86 7.34
C LEU A 2 -12.04 29.45 8.13
N THR A 3 -12.56 28.72 9.12
CA THR A 3 -13.60 29.18 10.06
C THR A 3 -13.17 30.41 10.87
N ALA A 4 -11.95 30.41 11.40
CA ALA A 4 -11.42 31.54 12.17
C ALA A 4 -11.19 32.79 11.29
N LEU A 5 -10.84 32.57 10.02
CA LEU A 5 -10.69 33.63 9.02
C LEU A 5 -12.06 34.22 8.65
N CYS A 6 -13.08 33.38 8.49
CA CYS A 6 -14.46 33.82 8.26
C CYS A 6 -15.03 34.59 9.48
N GLU A 7 -14.73 34.14 10.70
CA GLU A 7 -15.14 34.81 11.94
C GLU A 7 -14.45 36.17 12.13
N THR A 8 -13.14 36.25 11.85
CA THR A 8 -12.36 37.50 11.95
C THR A 8 -12.89 38.55 10.98
N LEU A 9 -13.28 38.14 9.77
CA LEU A 9 -13.81 39.02 8.74
C LEU A 9 -15.32 39.24 8.81
N ARG A 10 -16.02 38.50 9.70
CA ARG A 10 -17.49 38.44 9.81
C ARG A 10 -18.19 38.07 8.49
N VAL A 11 -17.57 37.21 7.69
CA VAL A 11 -18.09 36.73 6.40
C VAL A 11 -18.74 35.37 6.57
N ARG A 12 -19.80 35.09 5.79
CA ARG A 12 -20.58 33.86 5.93
C ARG A 12 -20.04 32.72 5.07
N HIS A 13 -19.34 33.05 4.00
CA HIS A 13 -18.82 32.09 3.04
C HIS A 13 -17.31 32.27 2.80
N GLY A 14 -16.59 31.15 2.74
CA GLY A 14 -15.18 31.12 2.40
C GLY A 14 -14.76 29.74 1.91
N PHE A 15 -13.73 29.67 1.08
CA PHE A 15 -13.24 28.41 0.53
C PHE A 15 -11.76 28.45 0.18
N ILE A 16 -11.11 27.27 0.19
CA ILE A 16 -9.74 27.09 -0.28
C ILE A 16 -9.78 26.11 -1.44
N TYR A 17 -9.24 26.56 -2.57
CA TYR A 17 -9.15 25.81 -3.80
C TYR A 17 -7.70 25.45 -4.08
N ASN A 18 -7.38 24.17 -4.14
CA ASN A 18 -6.03 23.67 -4.38
C ASN A 18 -5.74 23.69 -5.89
N LEU A 19 -4.75 24.51 -6.29
CA LEU A 19 -4.36 24.67 -7.69
C LEU A 19 -3.31 23.66 -8.15
N THR A 20 -2.72 22.90 -7.22
CA THR A 20 -1.58 22.00 -7.47
C THR A 20 -1.96 20.52 -7.52
N ALA A 21 -3.25 20.19 -7.43
CA ALA A 21 -3.72 18.81 -7.50
C ALA A 21 -3.54 18.21 -8.92
N ARG A 22 -2.94 17.01 -8.99
CA ARG A 22 -2.66 16.29 -10.26
C ARG A 22 -3.90 15.96 -11.11
N GLN A 23 -5.12 16.05 -10.56
CA GLN A 23 -6.38 15.77 -11.26
C GLN A 23 -7.13 17.05 -11.65
N GLY A 24 -6.41 18.18 -11.74
CA GLY A 24 -6.97 19.51 -11.95
C GLY A 24 -7.28 20.23 -10.63
N PRO A 25 -7.57 21.54 -10.69
CA PRO A 25 -7.89 22.33 -9.51
C PRO A 25 -9.07 21.74 -8.73
N ARG A 26 -8.99 21.67 -7.40
CA ARG A 26 -10.05 21.06 -6.56
C ARG A 26 -10.29 21.82 -5.26
N LEU A 27 -11.55 21.85 -4.84
CA LEU A 27 -11.97 22.42 -3.58
C LEU A 27 -11.45 21.56 -2.41
N GLU A 28 -10.63 22.16 -1.56
CA GLU A 28 -9.99 21.48 -0.44
C GLU A 28 -10.78 21.66 0.86
N THR A 29 -11.31 22.86 1.10
CA THR A 29 -12.18 23.10 2.26
C THR A 29 -13.13 24.27 1.99
N ARG A 30 -14.29 24.26 2.66
CA ARG A 30 -15.32 25.30 2.55
C ARG A 30 -15.96 25.62 3.90
N VAL A 31 -16.42 26.85 4.04
CA VAL A 31 -17.26 27.37 5.13
C VAL A 31 -18.44 28.09 4.47
N GLY A 32 -19.67 27.80 4.90
CA GLY A 32 -20.91 28.35 4.31
C GLY A 32 -21.60 27.43 3.28
N SER A 33 -22.62 27.94 2.61
CA SER A 33 -23.49 27.21 1.66
C SER A 33 -22.74 26.72 0.40
N SER A 34 -23.01 25.47 -0.01
CA SER A 34 -22.31 24.82 -1.16
C SER A 34 -22.62 25.50 -2.49
N GLU A 35 -23.88 25.91 -2.69
CA GLU A 35 -24.37 26.52 -3.93
C GLU A 35 -23.68 27.85 -4.24
N VAL A 36 -23.39 28.65 -3.21
CA VAL A 36 -22.71 29.95 -3.34
C VAL A 36 -21.24 29.76 -3.72
N VAL A 37 -20.58 28.76 -3.11
CA VAL A 37 -19.17 28.42 -3.39
C VAL A 37 -19.02 27.83 -4.80
N GLU A 38 -19.94 26.96 -5.23
CA GLU A 38 -19.92 26.37 -6.57
C GLU A 38 -20.19 27.42 -7.65
N LYS A 39 -21.12 28.36 -7.42
CA LYS A 39 -21.36 29.49 -8.32
C LYS A 39 -20.12 30.37 -8.46
N ALA A 40 -19.46 30.70 -7.35
CA ALA A 40 -18.20 31.45 -7.37
C ALA A 40 -17.13 30.69 -8.17
N LEU A 41 -16.95 29.39 -7.92
CA LEU A 41 -15.97 28.56 -8.65
C LEU A 41 -16.25 28.46 -10.16
N ALA A 42 -17.51 28.45 -10.58
CA ALA A 42 -17.91 28.40 -11.99
C ALA A 42 -17.64 29.71 -12.74
N GLU A 43 -17.65 30.85 -12.03
CA GLU A 43 -17.44 32.18 -12.59
C GLU A 43 -15.97 32.65 -12.52
N ILE A 44 -15.10 31.91 -11.82
CA ILE A 44 -13.70 32.25 -11.63
C ILE A 44 -12.84 31.79 -12.81
N ASN A 45 -12.15 32.73 -13.46
CA ASN A 45 -11.03 32.41 -14.35
C ASN A 45 -9.71 32.49 -13.57
N VAL A 46 -9.27 31.34 -13.06
CA VAL A 46 -8.02 31.21 -12.28
C VAL A 46 -6.80 31.71 -13.06
N ALA A 47 -6.78 31.59 -14.40
CA ALA A 47 -5.66 32.03 -15.21
C ALA A 47 -5.52 33.56 -15.20
N ASP A 48 -6.64 34.29 -15.32
CA ASP A 48 -6.64 35.76 -15.31
C ASP A 48 -6.24 36.32 -13.92
N LEU A 49 -6.64 35.64 -12.84
CA LEU A 49 -6.25 35.98 -11.47
C LEU A 49 -4.74 35.87 -11.23
N ILE A 50 -4.08 34.91 -11.89
CA ILE A 50 -2.63 34.70 -11.80
C ILE A 50 -1.88 35.80 -12.56
N GLU A 51 -2.42 36.29 -13.68
CA GLU A 51 -1.79 37.34 -14.49
C GLU A 51 -1.88 38.75 -13.87
N HIS A 52 -2.90 39.05 -13.05
CA HIS A 52 -3.09 40.37 -12.42
C HIS A 52 -2.09 40.72 -11.29
N LYS A 53 -1.00 39.96 -11.16
CA LYS A 53 0.02 40.12 -10.12
C LYS A 53 1.00 41.26 -10.46
N ASN A 54 0.65 42.51 -10.18
CA ASN A 54 1.61 43.61 -10.16
C ASN A 54 1.55 44.38 -8.84
N GLY A 55 2.49 44.07 -7.92
CA GLY A 55 2.66 44.87 -6.71
C GLY A 55 3.47 44.15 -5.63
N SER A 56 4.73 44.53 -5.51
CA SER A 56 5.66 44.03 -4.50
C SER A 56 5.22 44.48 -3.09
N SER A 57 5.07 43.50 -2.18
CA SER A 57 5.14 43.67 -0.71
C SER A 57 3.84 43.61 0.12
N GLY A 58 2.84 42.82 -0.27
CA GLY A 58 1.69 42.45 0.59
C GLY A 58 0.81 41.34 0.01
N TYR A 59 -0.06 40.73 0.82
CA TYR A 59 -1.15 39.87 0.31
C TYR A 59 -2.20 40.77 -0.35
N HIS A 60 -2.24 40.80 -1.68
CA HIS A 60 -3.25 41.56 -2.40
C HIS A 60 -4.50 40.72 -2.59
N PHE A 61 -5.63 41.20 -2.06
CA PHE A 61 -6.94 40.63 -2.31
C PHE A 61 -7.42 41.08 -3.69
N ILE A 62 -7.68 40.14 -4.57
CA ILE A 62 -8.26 40.39 -5.88
C ILE A 62 -9.78 40.33 -5.70
N ILE A 63 -10.46 41.45 -5.94
CA ILE A 63 -11.92 41.52 -5.84
C ILE A 63 -12.48 41.09 -7.19
N GLN A 64 -13.26 40.02 -7.19
CA GLN A 64 -13.98 39.57 -8.38
C GLN A 64 -15.38 39.13 -7.95
N ASN A 65 -16.41 39.76 -8.52
CA ASN A 65 -17.81 39.63 -8.10
C ASN A 65 -17.96 39.94 -6.60
N ASP A 66 -18.76 39.13 -5.89
CA ASP A 66 -19.00 39.23 -4.45
C ASP A 66 -17.93 38.52 -3.60
N PHE A 67 -16.73 38.29 -4.16
CA PHE A 67 -15.66 37.56 -3.48
C PHE A 67 -14.30 38.27 -3.57
N TRP A 68 -13.53 38.13 -2.49
CA TRP A 68 -12.13 38.50 -2.37
C TRP A 68 -11.27 37.25 -2.48
N PHE A 69 -10.31 37.29 -3.38
CA PHE A 69 -9.43 36.19 -3.70
C PHE A 69 -7.99 36.47 -3.31
N VAL A 70 -7.32 35.49 -2.71
CA VAL A 70 -5.87 35.54 -2.44
C VAL A 70 -5.22 34.28 -2.96
N ILE A 71 -4.16 34.45 -3.72
CA ILE A 71 -3.34 33.33 -4.16
C ILE A 71 -2.39 32.95 -3.03
N LEU A 72 -2.55 31.72 -2.54
CA LEU A 72 -1.68 31.10 -1.55
C LEU A 72 -0.44 30.59 -2.27
N GLN A 73 0.74 30.96 -1.78
CA GLN A 73 2.01 30.62 -2.38
C GLN A 73 2.91 29.86 -1.41
N ASN A 74 3.97 29.24 -1.94
CA ASN A 74 5.03 28.69 -1.10
C ASN A 74 5.90 29.80 -0.49
N LYS A 75 6.76 29.43 0.47
CA LYS A 75 7.66 30.38 1.16
C LYS A 75 8.55 31.19 0.21
N THR A 76 8.99 30.58 -0.88
CA THR A 76 9.81 31.21 -1.92
C THR A 76 9.00 32.07 -2.91
N ARG A 77 7.65 32.05 -2.79
CA ARG A 77 6.65 32.75 -3.62
C ARG A 77 6.76 32.54 -5.13
N ASP A 78 7.53 31.54 -5.55
CA ASP A 78 7.74 31.13 -6.94
C ASP A 78 6.69 30.12 -7.41
N ARG A 79 5.89 29.56 -6.49
CA ARG A 79 4.81 28.62 -6.82
C ARG A 79 3.50 28.99 -6.13
N HIS A 80 2.41 28.82 -6.87
CA HIS A 80 1.04 28.96 -6.36
C HIS A 80 0.58 27.61 -5.80
N LEU A 81 0.27 27.55 -4.51
CA LEU A 81 -0.19 26.34 -3.81
C LEU A 81 -1.73 26.21 -3.87
N GLY A 82 -2.43 27.34 -3.82
CA GLY A 82 -3.89 27.37 -3.80
C GLY A 82 -4.47 28.76 -3.98
N LEU A 83 -5.80 28.85 -4.01
CA LEU A 83 -6.59 30.07 -4.08
C LEU A 83 -7.55 30.08 -2.89
N LEU A 84 -7.46 31.10 -2.05
CA LEU A 84 -8.40 31.38 -0.98
C LEU A 84 -9.46 32.35 -1.51
N GLY A 85 -10.74 31.96 -1.44
CA GLY A 85 -11.88 32.83 -1.74
C GLY A 85 -12.65 33.15 -0.47
N LEU A 86 -12.98 34.42 -0.27
CA LEU A 86 -13.74 34.91 0.88
C LEU A 86 -14.87 35.81 0.37
N GLU A 87 -16.06 35.71 0.94
CA GLU A 87 -17.15 36.61 0.56
C GLU A 87 -16.79 38.07 0.87
N ALA A 88 -16.98 38.95 -0.12
CA ALA A 88 -16.70 40.37 -0.01
C ALA A 88 -17.71 41.02 0.93
N ARG A 89 -17.26 41.55 2.07
CA ARG A 89 -18.13 42.33 2.98
C ARG A 89 -18.46 43.73 2.45
N SER A 90 -17.70 44.20 1.48
CA SER A 90 -17.82 45.52 0.85
C SER A 90 -17.29 45.44 -0.58
N PRO A 91 -17.85 46.24 -1.53
CA PRO A 91 -17.35 46.34 -2.90
C PRO A 91 -15.93 46.95 -2.99
N SER A 92 -15.42 47.52 -1.90
CA SER A 92 -14.05 48.00 -1.77
C SER A 92 -13.32 47.33 -0.61
N TYR A 93 -11.99 47.23 -0.70
CA TYR A 93 -11.15 46.75 0.40
C TYR A 93 -11.33 47.66 1.62
N ASP A 94 -11.82 47.10 2.73
CA ASP A 94 -12.22 47.84 3.93
C ASP A 94 -11.63 47.22 5.20
N LEU A 95 -10.45 46.59 5.13
CA LEU A 95 -9.82 45.99 6.31
C LEU A 95 -9.13 47.05 7.16
N THR A 96 -9.39 47.02 8.47
CA THR A 96 -8.62 47.79 9.43
C THR A 96 -7.20 47.21 9.58
N PRO A 97 -6.19 48.01 9.99
CA PRO A 97 -4.83 47.51 10.17
C PRO A 97 -4.71 46.32 11.15
N ALA A 98 -5.61 46.24 12.14
CA ALA A 98 -5.66 45.11 13.07
C ALA A 98 -6.23 43.84 12.42
N GLU A 99 -7.27 43.97 11.59
CA GLU A 99 -7.82 42.86 10.80
C GLU A 99 -6.81 42.39 9.74
N GLU A 100 -6.13 43.31 9.08
CA GLU A 100 -5.10 43.01 8.07
C GLU A 100 -3.96 42.16 8.65
N ASN A 101 -3.48 42.46 9.85
CA ASN A 101 -2.47 41.66 10.54
C ASN A 101 -2.96 40.24 10.85
N ASN A 102 -4.18 40.11 11.37
CA ASN A 102 -4.77 38.81 11.70
C ASN A 102 -5.01 37.96 10.45
N VAL A 103 -5.51 38.58 9.39
CA VAL A 103 -5.76 37.92 8.11
C VAL A 103 -4.45 37.51 7.45
N THR A 104 -3.42 38.35 7.49
CA THR A 104 -2.06 38.03 7.01
C THR A 104 -1.50 36.81 7.75
N PHE A 105 -1.61 36.77 9.08
CA PHE A 105 -1.17 35.64 9.89
C PHE A 105 -1.92 34.35 9.51
N LEU A 106 -3.23 34.44 9.31
CA LEU A 106 -4.03 33.31 8.86
C LEU A 106 -3.70 32.93 7.41
N ILE A 107 -3.34 33.84 6.51
CA ILE A 107 -2.91 33.42 5.17
C ILE A 107 -1.59 32.63 5.25
N GLN A 108 -0.62 33.12 6.03
CA GLN A 108 0.67 32.43 6.23
C GLN A 108 0.51 31.02 6.81
N GLN A 109 -0.36 30.86 7.80
CA GLN A 109 -0.64 29.55 8.40
C GLN A 109 -1.28 28.58 7.38
N ALA A 110 -2.07 29.09 6.42
CA ALA A 110 -2.73 28.28 5.39
C ALA A 110 -1.71 27.86 4.32
N GLU A 111 -0.83 28.77 3.92
CA GLU A 111 0.31 28.48 3.05
C GLU A 111 1.21 27.39 3.64
N LEU A 112 1.55 27.49 4.93
CA LEU A 112 2.33 26.47 5.65
C LEU A 112 1.64 25.10 5.67
N ALA A 113 0.34 25.05 5.96
CA ALA A 113 -0.42 23.81 6.01
C ALA A 113 -0.52 23.14 4.62
N LEU A 114 -0.73 23.93 3.55
CA LEU A 114 -0.75 23.43 2.18
C LEU A 114 0.63 22.92 1.75
N GLU A 115 1.70 23.62 2.13
CA GLU A 115 3.07 23.22 1.85
C GLU A 115 3.47 21.92 2.56
N ASP A 116 3.16 21.78 3.85
CA ASP A 116 3.42 20.56 4.64
C ASP A 116 2.65 19.35 4.08
N ARG A 117 1.36 19.54 3.77
CA ARG A 117 0.53 18.49 3.16
C ARG A 117 1.06 18.06 1.79
N ARG A 118 1.55 19.00 0.97
CA ARG A 118 2.22 18.69 -0.31
C ARG A 118 3.49 17.88 -0.08
N LEU A 119 4.35 18.28 0.85
CA LEU A 119 5.58 17.55 1.18
C LEU A 119 5.27 16.11 1.63
N GLN A 120 4.26 15.93 2.48
CA GLN A 120 3.80 14.59 2.89
C GLN A 120 3.28 13.77 1.72
N GLN A 121 2.51 14.37 0.80
CA GLN A 121 2.05 13.71 -0.41
C GLN A 121 3.20 13.36 -1.37
N GLU A 122 4.21 14.22 -1.50
CA GLU A 122 5.41 13.96 -2.31
C GLU A 122 6.27 12.84 -1.74
N VAL A 123 6.43 12.74 -0.42
CA VAL A 123 7.11 11.61 0.23
C VAL A 123 6.36 10.30 -0.04
N PHE A 124 5.03 10.32 0.05
CA PHE A 124 4.20 9.15 -0.25
C PHE A 124 4.26 8.75 -1.73
N LEU A 125 4.37 9.72 -2.64
CA LEU A 125 4.50 9.49 -4.08
C LEU A 125 5.92 9.08 -4.49
N ALA A 126 6.97 9.59 -3.86
CA ALA A 126 8.34 9.13 -4.05
C ALA A 126 8.46 7.65 -3.65
N LEU A 127 7.89 7.27 -2.51
CA LEU A 127 7.79 5.86 -2.11
C LEU A 127 6.96 5.03 -3.10
N LYS A 128 5.83 5.57 -3.59
CA LYS A 128 4.95 4.87 -4.55
C LYS A 128 5.53 4.75 -5.97
N ASN A 129 6.48 5.61 -6.36
CA ASN A 129 7.18 5.55 -7.64
C ASN A 129 8.48 4.73 -7.58
N ILE A 130 9.16 4.67 -6.43
CA ILE A 130 10.35 3.82 -6.24
C ILE A 130 9.97 2.34 -6.22
N ILE A 131 8.81 1.97 -5.65
CA ILE A 131 8.34 0.57 -5.62
C ILE A 131 8.23 -0.05 -7.03
N PRO A 132 7.53 0.54 -8.01
CA PRO A 132 7.43 -0.03 -9.35
C PRO A 132 8.76 -0.01 -10.11
N GLU A 133 9.68 0.92 -9.82
CA GLU A 133 10.98 0.97 -10.48
C GLU A 133 11.95 -0.10 -9.93
N ILE A 134 11.92 -0.36 -8.62
CA ILE A 134 12.58 -1.53 -8.00
C ILE A 134 11.99 -2.83 -8.54
N GLU A 135 10.67 -2.96 -8.62
CA GLU A 135 10.02 -4.15 -9.21
C GLU A 135 10.36 -4.33 -10.69
N ARG A 136 10.60 -3.24 -11.43
CA ARG A 136 10.95 -3.30 -12.86
C ARG A 136 12.42 -3.67 -13.04
N VAL A 137 13.33 -3.14 -12.21
CA VAL A 137 14.75 -3.56 -12.17
C VAL A 137 14.88 -5.00 -11.67
N GLN A 138 14.08 -5.41 -10.69
CA GLN A 138 14.00 -6.80 -10.23
C GLN A 138 13.45 -7.69 -11.34
N ARG A 139 12.33 -7.35 -12.01
CA ARG A 139 11.81 -8.12 -13.15
C ARG A 139 12.79 -8.22 -14.31
N LEU A 140 13.52 -7.16 -14.62
CA LEU A 140 14.55 -7.16 -15.65
C LEU A 140 15.73 -8.06 -15.25
N ARG A 141 16.14 -8.05 -13.97
CA ARG A 141 17.14 -8.97 -13.41
C ARG A 141 16.66 -10.43 -13.33
N SER A 142 15.36 -10.66 -13.13
CA SER A 142 14.74 -11.99 -13.16
C SER A 142 14.67 -12.52 -14.59
N ALA A 143 14.32 -11.67 -15.55
CA ALA A 143 14.22 -12.03 -16.97
C ALA A 143 15.59 -12.30 -17.61
N VAL A 144 16.62 -11.52 -17.25
CA VAL A 144 18.00 -11.75 -17.73
C VAL A 144 18.62 -13.02 -17.11
N ARG A 145 18.12 -13.50 -15.97
CA ARG A 145 18.52 -14.80 -15.39
C ARG A 145 17.77 -16.00 -15.96
N TYR A 146 16.73 -15.78 -16.77
CA TYR A 146 15.94 -16.86 -17.37
C TYR A 146 16.56 -17.46 -18.65
N THR A 147 17.61 -16.83 -19.20
CA THR A 147 18.36 -17.36 -20.35
C THR A 147 19.59 -18.18 -19.98
N GLY A 148 19.84 -18.39 -18.68
CA GLY A 148 20.92 -19.24 -18.19
C GLY A 148 20.53 -19.81 -16.85
N SER A 149 19.96 -21.01 -16.85
CA SER A 149 19.52 -21.77 -15.67
C SER A 149 20.55 -21.70 -14.53
N PRO A 150 20.33 -20.93 -13.45
CA PRO A 150 21.14 -21.04 -12.25
C PRO A 150 20.50 -22.11 -11.38
N SER A 151 21.25 -23.16 -11.06
CA SER A 151 20.89 -24.09 -10.02
C SER A 151 20.77 -23.36 -8.68
N LEU A 152 19.65 -23.55 -8.00
CA LEU A 152 19.30 -22.86 -6.76
C LEU A 152 20.24 -23.16 -5.57
N GLY A 153 21.18 -24.10 -5.72
CA GLY A 153 22.26 -24.33 -4.75
C GLY A 153 23.14 -23.11 -4.49
N SER A 154 23.05 -22.07 -5.33
CA SER A 154 23.71 -20.77 -5.14
C SER A 154 22.83 -19.71 -4.44
N LEU A 155 21.52 -19.94 -4.26
CA LEU A 155 20.63 -18.93 -3.62
C LEU A 155 20.73 -18.89 -2.10
N THR A 156 21.35 -19.89 -1.46
CA THR A 156 21.51 -19.97 0.00
C THR A 156 22.71 -19.17 0.55
N GLU A 157 23.50 -18.51 -0.30
CA GLU A 157 24.72 -17.80 0.13
C GLU A 157 24.51 -16.31 0.44
N SER A 158 23.30 -15.75 0.24
CA SER A 158 23.02 -14.33 0.52
C SER A 158 21.79 -14.14 1.43
N PRO A 159 21.92 -13.50 2.60
CA PRO A 159 20.82 -13.27 3.56
C PRO A 159 19.60 -12.52 2.97
N ILE A 160 19.83 -11.70 1.95
CA ILE A 160 18.78 -10.94 1.25
C ILE A 160 17.89 -11.89 0.43
N LEU A 161 18.47 -12.91 -0.21
CA LEU A 161 17.75 -13.89 -1.04
C LEU A 161 16.89 -14.82 -0.18
N GLU A 162 17.36 -15.18 1.02
CA GLU A 162 16.59 -15.98 1.97
C GLU A 162 15.34 -15.24 2.46
N THR A 163 15.45 -13.93 2.69
CA THR A 163 14.31 -13.07 3.08
C THR A 163 13.29 -12.94 1.95
N GLU A 164 13.74 -12.74 0.71
CA GLU A 164 12.87 -12.68 -0.47
C GLU A 164 12.14 -14.02 -0.69
N TYR A 165 12.85 -15.14 -0.55
CA TYR A 165 12.28 -16.47 -0.70
C TYR A 165 11.20 -16.77 0.35
N LEU A 166 11.48 -16.47 1.63
CA LEU A 166 10.50 -16.62 2.71
C LEU A 166 9.21 -15.81 2.44
N GLN A 167 9.36 -14.60 1.91
CA GLN A 167 8.23 -13.75 1.55
C GLN A 167 7.41 -14.34 0.40
N MET A 168 8.05 -14.94 -0.61
CA MET A 168 7.36 -15.65 -1.70
C MET A 168 6.54 -16.84 -1.19
N VAL A 169 7.12 -17.66 -0.29
CA VAL A 169 6.43 -18.80 0.32
C VAL A 169 5.22 -18.34 1.15
N ARG A 170 5.40 -17.31 1.99
CA ARG A 170 4.30 -16.70 2.74
C ARG A 170 3.16 -16.23 1.84
N ASP A 171 3.50 -15.56 0.75
CA ASP A 171 2.53 -14.98 -0.17
C ASP A 171 1.74 -16.05 -0.93
N ALA A 172 2.40 -17.13 -1.33
CA ALA A 172 1.78 -18.30 -1.94
C ALA A 172 0.85 -19.03 -0.96
N LEU A 173 1.30 -19.30 0.29
CA LEU A 173 0.47 -19.89 1.33
C LEU A 173 -0.76 -19.04 1.67
N SER A 174 -0.61 -17.72 1.71
CA SER A 174 -1.73 -16.80 1.99
C SER A 174 -2.79 -16.80 0.88
N HIS A 175 -2.42 -17.18 -0.35
CA HIS A 175 -3.32 -17.29 -1.50
C HIS A 175 -3.50 -18.74 -1.95
N TYR A 176 -3.40 -19.70 -1.02
CA TYR A 176 -3.45 -21.14 -1.27
C TYR A 176 -4.68 -21.59 -2.10
N TRP A 177 -5.83 -20.95 -1.90
CA TRP A 177 -7.09 -21.24 -2.60
C TRP A 177 -7.25 -20.51 -3.96
N GLY A 178 -6.22 -19.79 -4.40
CA GLY A 178 -6.23 -19.04 -5.64
C GLY A 178 -6.15 -17.53 -5.39
N GLY A 179 -5.29 -16.88 -6.17
CA GLY A 179 -5.06 -15.44 -6.10
C GLY A 179 -3.79 -15.07 -6.86
N PRO A 180 -3.59 -13.76 -7.16
CA PRO A 180 -2.50 -13.31 -8.02
C PRO A 180 -1.12 -13.70 -7.49
N LYS A 181 -0.97 -13.80 -6.17
CA LYS A 181 0.30 -14.19 -5.53
C LYS A 181 0.63 -15.68 -5.62
N LEU A 182 -0.36 -16.53 -5.94
CA LEU A 182 -0.14 -17.94 -6.24
C LEU A 182 0.01 -18.13 -7.76
N THR A 183 -0.87 -17.52 -8.56
CA THR A 183 -0.89 -17.65 -10.03
C THR A 183 0.28 -16.97 -10.72
N GLY A 184 0.81 -15.89 -10.15
CA GLY A 184 2.01 -15.19 -10.64
C GLY A 184 3.24 -15.44 -9.77
N SER A 185 3.24 -16.49 -8.95
CA SER A 185 4.33 -16.73 -8.01
C SER A 185 5.63 -17.09 -8.76
N PRO A 186 6.78 -16.50 -8.40
CA PRO A 186 8.08 -16.97 -8.89
C PRO A 186 8.35 -18.44 -8.54
N LEU A 187 7.69 -18.98 -7.50
CA LEU A 187 7.79 -20.38 -7.10
C LEU A 187 7.29 -21.35 -8.18
N LEU A 188 6.48 -20.88 -9.14
CA LEU A 188 6.06 -21.69 -10.29
C LEU A 188 7.26 -22.18 -11.12
N GLY A 189 8.37 -21.45 -11.11
CA GLY A 189 9.59 -21.82 -11.83
C GLY A 189 10.49 -22.84 -11.12
N LEU A 190 10.15 -23.27 -9.90
CA LEU A 190 10.92 -24.28 -9.18
C LEU A 190 10.89 -25.62 -9.92
N ARG A 191 12.01 -26.33 -9.96
CA ARG A 191 12.11 -27.62 -10.64
C ARG A 191 11.12 -28.63 -10.06
N VAL A 192 10.97 -28.69 -8.75
CA VAL A 192 9.98 -29.58 -8.10
C VAL A 192 8.54 -29.26 -8.55
N VAL A 193 8.22 -27.98 -8.82
CA VAL A 193 6.90 -27.56 -9.29
C VAL A 193 6.72 -27.88 -10.78
N GLN A 194 7.77 -27.66 -11.58
CA GLN A 194 7.77 -28.02 -13.00
C GLN A 194 7.60 -29.52 -13.21
N GLU A 195 8.21 -30.35 -12.36
CA GLU A 195 8.03 -31.81 -12.39
C GLU A 195 6.61 -32.21 -11.98
N ALA A 196 6.06 -31.59 -10.94
CA ALA A 196 4.68 -31.80 -10.49
C ALA A 196 3.61 -31.37 -11.52
N LEU A 197 3.95 -30.62 -12.57
CA LEU A 197 3.03 -30.30 -13.67
C LEU A 197 2.47 -31.54 -14.34
N THR A 198 3.31 -32.56 -14.53
CA THR A 198 2.93 -33.80 -15.22
C THR A 198 1.82 -34.53 -14.47
N GLU A 199 1.89 -34.54 -13.14
CA GLU A 199 0.90 -35.14 -12.25
C GLU A 199 -0.37 -34.27 -12.06
N ASN A 200 -0.34 -33.01 -12.51
CA ASN A 200 -1.39 -32.01 -12.27
C ASN A 200 -1.98 -31.44 -13.57
N ASP A 201 -2.10 -32.26 -14.62
CA ASP A 201 -2.70 -31.91 -15.91
C ASP A 201 -2.06 -30.67 -16.60
N GLY A 202 -0.78 -30.42 -16.35
CA GLY A 202 -0.07 -29.24 -16.86
C GLY A 202 -0.50 -27.91 -16.22
N ASN A 203 -1.31 -27.94 -15.16
CA ASN A 203 -1.74 -26.74 -14.46
C ASN A 203 -0.71 -26.32 -13.40
N ALA A 204 0.05 -25.27 -13.69
CA ALA A 204 1.11 -24.77 -12.81
C ALA A 204 0.62 -24.35 -11.42
N VAL A 205 -0.58 -23.79 -11.32
CA VAL A 205 -1.16 -23.40 -10.02
C VAL A 205 -1.52 -24.63 -9.19
N ARG A 206 -2.07 -25.67 -9.82
CA ARG A 206 -2.35 -26.95 -9.15
C ARG A 206 -1.07 -27.66 -8.74
N ALA A 207 -0.06 -27.66 -9.61
CA ALA A 207 1.26 -28.24 -9.32
C ALA A 207 1.92 -27.55 -8.12
N LEU A 208 1.99 -26.21 -8.11
CA LEU A 208 2.53 -25.46 -6.98
C LEU A 208 1.75 -25.75 -5.69
N ARG A 209 0.42 -25.81 -5.77
CA ARG A 209 -0.41 -26.15 -4.61
C ARG A 209 -0.15 -27.58 -4.12
N SER A 210 0.04 -28.53 -5.02
CA SER A 210 0.40 -29.92 -4.68
C SER A 210 1.73 -29.95 -3.92
N VAL A 211 2.75 -29.28 -4.44
CA VAL A 211 4.07 -29.18 -3.79
C VAL A 211 3.98 -28.50 -2.42
N LEU A 212 3.24 -27.40 -2.29
CA LEU A 212 3.00 -26.74 -1.00
C LEU A 212 2.26 -27.67 -0.02
N SER A 213 1.28 -28.42 -0.50
CA SER A 213 0.55 -29.39 0.32
C SER A 213 1.49 -30.50 0.81
N GLN A 214 2.37 -31.02 -0.05
CA GLN A 214 3.37 -32.01 0.34
C GLN A 214 4.34 -31.45 1.38
N ALA A 215 4.81 -30.22 1.20
CA ALA A 215 5.69 -29.56 2.17
C ALA A 215 5.01 -29.36 3.54
N ILE A 216 3.71 -29.07 3.57
CA ILE A 216 2.92 -28.99 4.81
C ILE A 216 2.75 -30.38 5.44
N GLU A 217 2.41 -31.40 4.66
CA GLU A 217 2.25 -32.77 5.16
C GLU A 217 3.55 -33.34 5.73
N MET A 218 4.72 -32.97 5.19
CA MET A 218 6.02 -33.35 5.76
C MET A 218 6.26 -32.81 7.17
N GLN A 219 5.51 -31.79 7.60
CA GLN A 219 5.58 -31.26 8.97
C GLN A 219 4.69 -32.01 9.97
N ARG A 220 3.95 -33.02 9.50
CA ARG A 220 3.04 -33.81 10.33
C ARG A 220 3.83 -34.75 11.25
N PRO A 221 3.67 -34.65 12.58
CA PRO A 221 4.27 -35.61 13.51
C PRO A 221 3.56 -36.97 13.47
N ASP A 222 4.24 -37.98 14.00
CA ASP A 222 3.65 -39.29 14.24
C ASP A 222 2.62 -39.27 15.37
N GLY A 223 1.62 -40.13 15.26
CA GLY A 223 0.60 -40.35 16.30
C GLY A 223 -0.71 -39.59 16.07
N GLU A 224 -1.52 -39.53 17.12
CA GLU A 224 -2.83 -38.87 17.08
C GLU A 224 -2.71 -37.35 17.16
N ARG A 225 -3.50 -36.66 16.33
CA ARG A 225 -3.47 -35.20 16.24
C ARG A 225 -3.89 -34.53 17.54
N ARG A 226 -3.00 -33.73 18.12
CA ARG A 226 -3.25 -32.95 19.35
C ARG A 226 -3.16 -31.45 19.07
N MET A 227 -4.18 -30.68 19.45
CA MET A 227 -4.24 -29.23 19.16
C MET A 227 -3.26 -28.40 19.99
N THR A 228 -2.96 -28.85 21.21
CA THR A 228 -2.15 -28.11 22.20
C THR A 228 -0.75 -28.69 22.39
N ALA A 229 -0.43 -29.82 21.73
CA ALA A 229 0.88 -30.44 21.84
C ALA A 229 1.92 -29.67 21.03
N THR A 230 3.13 -29.52 21.60
CA THR A 230 4.21 -28.75 20.98
C THR A 230 4.68 -29.39 19.67
N GLU A 231 4.75 -30.71 19.58
CA GLU A 231 5.16 -31.38 18.33
C GLU A 231 4.19 -31.11 17.17
N TRP A 232 2.89 -30.96 17.46
CA TRP A 232 1.85 -30.68 16.46
C TRP A 232 1.73 -29.20 16.08
N LEU A 233 2.48 -28.32 16.73
CA LEU A 233 2.29 -26.88 16.65
C LEU A 233 2.41 -26.35 15.21
N ILE A 234 3.50 -26.67 14.51
CA ILE A 234 3.79 -26.19 13.16
C ILE A 234 2.70 -26.67 12.20
N TYR A 235 2.47 -27.98 12.17
CA TYR A 235 1.46 -28.59 11.31
C TYR A 235 0.05 -28.03 11.57
N ASN A 236 -0.36 -27.90 12.83
CA ASN A 236 -1.67 -27.35 13.16
C ASN A 236 -1.82 -25.90 12.71
N ILE A 237 -0.80 -25.06 12.87
CA ILE A 237 -0.86 -23.68 12.40
C ILE A 237 -0.99 -23.65 10.88
N LEU A 238 -0.19 -24.44 10.15
CA LEU A 238 -0.22 -24.48 8.69
C LEU A 238 -1.58 -24.94 8.16
N ASP A 239 -2.08 -26.07 8.67
CA ASP A 239 -3.35 -26.65 8.29
C ASP A 239 -4.53 -25.73 8.64
N LEU A 240 -4.62 -25.25 9.88
CA LEU A 240 -5.74 -24.39 10.29
C LEU A 240 -5.71 -23.03 9.57
N LYS A 241 -4.52 -22.45 9.38
CA LYS A 241 -4.41 -21.09 8.83
C LYS A 241 -4.53 -21.04 7.31
N PHE A 242 -3.82 -21.91 6.61
CA PHE A 242 -3.65 -21.81 5.16
C PHE A 242 -4.48 -22.82 4.40
N VAL A 243 -4.56 -24.06 4.89
CA VAL A 243 -5.38 -25.10 4.26
C VAL A 243 -6.85 -24.84 4.58
N GLN A 244 -7.25 -24.77 5.85
CA GLN A 244 -8.64 -24.55 6.24
C GLN A 244 -9.09 -23.08 6.18
N GLY A 245 -8.16 -22.13 6.09
CA GLY A 245 -8.48 -20.71 5.96
C GLY A 245 -9.11 -20.06 7.19
N LEU A 246 -8.88 -20.62 8.39
CA LEU A 246 -9.48 -20.09 9.62
C LEU A 246 -8.93 -18.71 10.01
N ARG A 247 -9.73 -17.96 10.77
CA ARG A 247 -9.33 -16.65 11.30
C ARG A 247 -8.36 -16.84 12.46
N VAL A 248 -7.46 -15.88 12.63
CA VAL A 248 -6.40 -15.90 13.66
C VAL A 248 -7.00 -16.12 15.06
N ARG A 249 -8.10 -15.42 15.37
CA ARG A 249 -8.82 -15.56 16.64
C ARG A 249 -9.30 -16.99 16.91
N ASP A 250 -9.89 -17.64 15.90
CA ASP A 250 -10.45 -18.99 16.04
C ASP A 250 -9.34 -20.03 16.24
N ILE A 251 -8.22 -19.85 15.54
CA ILE A 251 -7.03 -20.69 15.67
C ILE A 251 -6.42 -20.54 17.06
N ALA A 252 -6.22 -19.29 17.51
CA ALA A 252 -5.66 -18.98 18.81
C ALA A 252 -6.50 -19.62 19.94
N GLN A 253 -7.83 -19.52 19.84
CA GLN A 253 -8.75 -20.18 20.76
C GLN A 253 -8.64 -21.71 20.71
N ARG A 254 -8.62 -22.31 19.52
CA ARG A 254 -8.55 -23.77 19.35
C ARG A 254 -7.24 -24.38 19.84
N MET A 255 -6.15 -23.62 19.75
CA MET A 255 -4.81 -24.03 20.19
C MET A 255 -4.46 -23.54 21.59
N SER A 256 -5.42 -22.94 22.31
CA SER A 256 -5.24 -22.42 23.67
C SER A 256 -4.04 -21.47 23.83
N MET A 257 -3.86 -20.55 22.87
CA MET A 257 -2.78 -19.55 22.88
C MET A 257 -3.30 -18.14 22.58
N SER A 258 -2.49 -17.12 22.88
CA SER A 258 -2.83 -15.73 22.51
C SER A 258 -2.60 -15.47 21.02
N GLU A 259 -3.29 -14.48 20.45
CA GLU A 259 -3.07 -14.07 19.05
C GLU A 259 -1.63 -13.61 18.79
N ALA A 260 -1.04 -12.86 19.73
CA ALA A 260 0.34 -12.41 19.65
C ALA A 260 1.33 -13.60 19.60
N ASP A 261 1.05 -14.65 20.38
CA ASP A 261 1.86 -15.87 20.36
C ASP A 261 1.68 -16.66 19.06
N LEU A 262 0.44 -16.74 18.56
CA LEU A 262 0.12 -17.37 17.28
C LEU A 262 0.86 -16.67 16.12
N TYR A 263 0.92 -15.34 16.08
CA TYR A 263 1.67 -14.63 15.03
C TYR A 263 3.15 -14.99 14.99
N ARG A 264 3.79 -15.14 16.16
CA ARG A 264 5.21 -15.53 16.24
C ARG A 264 5.42 -16.98 15.76
N LYS A 265 4.56 -17.89 16.21
CA LYS A 265 4.62 -19.31 15.83
C LYS A 265 4.26 -19.53 14.35
N GLN A 266 3.38 -18.69 13.79
CA GLN A 266 3.09 -18.67 12.36
C GLN A 266 4.32 -18.32 11.52
N LYS A 267 5.14 -17.37 11.97
CA LYS A 267 6.39 -17.04 11.26
C LYS A 267 7.32 -18.25 11.19
N LEU A 268 7.54 -18.93 12.31
CA LEU A 268 8.33 -20.16 12.37
C LEU A 268 7.76 -21.26 11.46
N ALA A 269 6.43 -21.43 11.45
CA ALA A 269 5.80 -22.43 10.60
C ALA A 269 6.03 -22.17 9.10
N ILE A 270 6.02 -20.90 8.66
CA ILE A 270 6.33 -20.53 7.27
C ILE A 270 7.82 -20.78 6.96
N GLU A 271 8.72 -20.48 7.90
CA GLU A 271 10.17 -20.75 7.76
C GLU A 271 10.45 -22.24 7.56
N GLU A 272 9.75 -23.11 8.30
CA GLU A 272 9.89 -24.57 8.14
C GLU A 272 9.38 -25.06 6.78
N VAL A 273 8.25 -24.53 6.28
CA VAL A 273 7.79 -24.85 4.90
C VAL A 273 8.78 -24.38 3.86
N ALA A 274 9.36 -23.18 4.01
CA ALA A 274 10.38 -22.67 3.09
C ALA A 274 11.62 -23.57 3.08
N ARG A 275 12.09 -24.02 4.26
CA ARG A 275 13.19 -24.98 4.37
C ARG A 275 12.85 -26.29 3.64
N THR A 276 11.69 -26.88 3.90
CA THR A 276 11.26 -28.12 3.24
C THR A 276 11.18 -27.96 1.73
N LEU A 277 10.63 -26.86 1.22
CA LEU A 277 10.59 -26.58 -0.23
C LEU A 277 12.00 -26.49 -0.83
N SER A 278 12.94 -25.88 -0.11
CA SER A 278 14.35 -25.80 -0.53
C SER A 278 15.00 -27.18 -0.58
N GLU A 279 14.69 -28.04 0.40
CA GLU A 279 15.14 -29.43 0.40
C GLU A 279 14.53 -30.26 -0.74
N MET A 280 13.23 -30.10 -1.01
CA MET A 280 12.55 -30.76 -2.12
C MET A 280 13.17 -30.34 -3.46
N GLU A 281 13.48 -29.05 -3.62
CA GLU A 281 14.16 -28.50 -4.79
C GLU A 281 15.60 -29.02 -4.94
N ALA A 282 16.32 -29.20 -3.83
CA ALA A 282 17.69 -29.71 -3.84
C ALA A 282 17.75 -31.23 -4.11
N LYS A 283 16.87 -32.02 -3.49
CA LYS A 283 16.86 -33.49 -3.61
C LYS A 283 16.28 -33.96 -4.94
N GLY A 284 15.35 -33.20 -5.53
CA GLY A 284 14.41 -33.78 -6.51
C GLY A 284 13.48 -34.78 -5.84
N PRO A 285 12.33 -35.10 -6.43
CA PRO A 285 11.24 -35.71 -5.68
C PRO A 285 11.65 -37.08 -5.14
N PRO A 286 11.32 -37.41 -3.87
CA PRO A 286 11.26 -38.80 -3.47
C PRO A 286 10.18 -39.46 -4.32
N ARG A 287 10.56 -40.48 -5.08
CA ARG A 287 9.62 -41.33 -5.80
C ARG A 287 8.60 -41.84 -4.78
N LEU A 288 7.32 -41.52 -4.99
CA LEU A 288 6.24 -42.17 -4.28
C LEU A 288 6.43 -43.68 -4.49
N ILE A 289 6.78 -44.39 -3.41
CA ILE A 289 6.70 -45.85 -3.40
C ILE A 289 5.21 -46.14 -3.46
N THR A 290 4.70 -46.36 -4.68
CA THR A 290 3.41 -47.01 -4.87
C THR A 290 3.50 -48.35 -4.16
N SER A 291 2.85 -48.45 -3.00
CA SER A 291 2.60 -49.72 -2.33
C SER A 291 1.73 -50.55 -3.27
N ALA A 292 2.37 -51.39 -4.07
CA ALA A 292 1.73 -52.52 -4.71
C ALA A 292 1.22 -53.46 -3.60
N HIS A 293 -0.01 -53.25 -3.17
CA HIS A 293 -0.85 -54.31 -2.65
C HIS A 293 -1.48 -55.02 -3.86
N SER A 294 -0.91 -56.17 -4.19
CA SER A 294 -1.53 -57.26 -4.95
C SER A 294 -0.72 -58.50 -4.59
N GLU A 295 -1.06 -59.09 -3.45
CA GLU A 295 -1.92 -60.29 -3.38
C GLU A 295 -1.11 -61.55 -3.66
N GLU A 296 -0.69 -62.18 -2.57
CA GLU A 296 -0.35 -63.59 -2.50
C GLU A 296 -1.66 -64.36 -2.29
N LYS A 297 -2.21 -64.93 -3.38
CA LYS A 297 -2.84 -66.26 -3.36
C LYS A 297 -3.08 -66.82 -4.75
#